data_AF-A0A8X6P9U2-F1
#
_entry.id   AF-A0A8X6P9U2-F1
#
_cell.length_a   1.000
_cell.length_b   1.000
_cell.length_c   1.000
_cell.angle_alpha   90.00
_cell.angle_beta   90.00
_cell.angle_gamma   90.00
#
_symmetry.space_group_name_H-M   'P 1'
#
loop_
_entity.id
_entity.type
_entity.pdbx_description
1 polymer ?
#
loop_
_entity_poly.entity_id
_entity_poly.type
_entity_poly.pdbx_seq_one_letter_code
_entity_poly.pdbx_strand_id
1 'polypeptide(L)'
;MRCDFQPVELTSKGETNRIRASTSRASETSEKRDVRVEILSVRTSTSRTDATPEERNTRRETELLWQSRLRTKIALKKVAFNYNKDYDYKTHRDVVTGPLANLSFHCPALKFQKETPSLCCYNGNVNLPPLTETPEPFLIYIAGATGESKHFLDTNLEIKLELSKDIVCSD
;
A
#
# COMPACT_ATOMS: atom_id res chain seq x y z
N MET A 1 36.40 -29.65 -25.34
CA MET A 1 35.71 -28.46 -25.88
C MET A 1 34.72 -28.02 -24.82
N ARG A 2 35.05 -26.98 -24.05
CA ARG A 2 34.16 -26.42 -23.01
C ARG A 2 33.38 -25.30 -23.69
N CYS A 3 32.07 -25.42 -23.73
CA CYS A 3 31.22 -24.33 -24.18
C CYS A 3 31.04 -23.38 -23.00
N ASP A 4 31.79 -22.28 -23.00
CA ASP A 4 31.59 -21.20 -22.05
C ASP A 4 30.28 -20.49 -22.38
N PHE A 5 29.28 -20.63 -21.50
CA PHE A 5 28.02 -19.92 -21.62
C PHE A 5 28.22 -18.51 -21.03
N GLN A 6 28.36 -17.50 -21.88
CA GLN A 6 28.43 -16.10 -21.43
C GLN A 6 27.06 -15.65 -20.87
N PRO A 7 26.97 -15.09 -19.65
CA PRO A 7 25.69 -14.74 -19.01
C PRO A 7 24.92 -13.57 -19.62
N VAL A 8 25.47 -12.88 -20.62
CA VAL A 8 25.02 -11.54 -21.02
C VAL A 8 23.90 -11.54 -22.08
N GLU A 9 23.71 -12.63 -22.84
CA GLU A 9 22.69 -12.69 -23.91
C GLU A 9 21.29 -13.15 -23.46
N LEU A 10 21.18 -13.76 -22.27
CA LEU A 10 19.93 -14.37 -21.80
C LEU A 10 18.85 -13.34 -21.42
N THR A 11 19.24 -12.19 -20.89
CA THR A 11 18.32 -11.15 -20.39
C THR A 11 17.65 -10.39 -21.55
N SER A 12 18.41 -10.07 -22.60
CA SER A 12 17.90 -9.41 -23.81
C SER A 12 16.93 -10.30 -24.60
N LYS A 13 17.24 -11.60 -24.71
CA LYS A 13 16.35 -12.58 -25.36
C LYS A 13 15.06 -12.83 -24.56
N GLY A 14 15.16 -12.85 -23.23
CA GLY A 14 14.00 -12.96 -22.35
C GLY A 14 13.04 -11.77 -22.51
N GLU A 15 13.59 -10.55 -22.53
CA GLU A 15 12.80 -9.33 -22.63
C GLU A 15 12.16 -9.18 -24.02
N THR A 16 12.89 -9.46 -25.09
CA THR A 16 12.31 -9.46 -26.46
C THR A 16 11.19 -10.49 -26.62
N ASN A 17 11.32 -11.67 -26.00
CA ASN A 17 10.25 -12.68 -25.99
C ASN A 17 9.01 -12.22 -25.19
N ARG A 18 9.21 -11.54 -24.05
CA ARG A 18 8.10 -10.97 -23.26
C ARG A 18 7.34 -9.91 -24.06
N ILE A 19 8.06 -8.97 -24.68
CA ILE A 19 7.46 -7.89 -25.49
C ILE A 19 6.68 -8.49 -26.68
N ARG A 20 7.27 -9.45 -27.41
CA ARG A 20 6.60 -10.12 -28.52
C ARG A 20 5.31 -10.83 -28.07
N ALA A 21 5.37 -11.54 -26.95
CA ALA A 21 4.22 -12.25 -26.40
C ALA A 21 3.11 -11.29 -25.93
N SER A 22 3.46 -10.15 -25.30
CA SER A 22 2.47 -9.14 -24.90
C SER A 22 1.81 -8.48 -26.11
N THR A 23 2.59 -8.08 -27.11
CA THR A 23 2.05 -7.44 -28.32
C THR A 23 1.14 -8.38 -29.08
N SER A 24 1.53 -9.66 -29.23
CA SER A 24 0.69 -10.66 -29.89
C SER A 24 -0.62 -10.95 -29.15
N ARG A 25 -0.64 -10.89 -27.80
CA ARG A 25 -1.86 -11.08 -27.00
C ARG A 25 -2.77 -9.86 -27.02
N ALA A 26 -2.20 -8.66 -27.15
CA ALA A 26 -2.96 -7.41 -27.21
C ALA A 26 -3.79 -7.30 -28.50
N SER A 27 -3.29 -7.86 -29.60
CA SER A 27 -3.96 -7.88 -30.91
C SER A 27 -4.71 -9.20 -31.22
N GLU A 28 -4.90 -10.09 -30.24
CA GLU A 28 -5.58 -11.38 -30.47
C GLU A 28 -7.11 -11.21 -30.57
N THR A 29 -7.77 -12.01 -31.40
CA THR A 29 -9.24 -12.08 -31.47
C THR A 29 -9.81 -12.91 -30.32
N SER A 30 -11.11 -12.79 -30.05
CA SER A 30 -11.77 -13.58 -28.99
C SER A 30 -11.64 -15.07 -29.22
N GLU A 31 -11.82 -15.56 -30.45
CA GLU A 31 -11.76 -16.99 -30.78
C GLU A 31 -10.34 -17.53 -30.56
N LYS A 32 -9.31 -16.77 -30.95
CA LYS A 32 -7.92 -17.13 -30.70
C LYS A 32 -7.58 -17.11 -29.21
N ARG A 33 -8.15 -16.18 -28.46
CA ARG A 33 -8.03 -16.12 -26.99
C ARG A 33 -8.61 -17.38 -26.36
N ASP A 34 -9.82 -17.77 -26.75
CA ASP A 34 -10.54 -18.89 -26.18
C ASP A 34 -9.80 -20.21 -26.43
N VAL A 35 -9.35 -20.44 -27.68
CA VAL A 35 -8.51 -21.59 -28.01
C VAL A 35 -7.22 -21.60 -27.19
N ARG A 36 -6.56 -20.45 -27.01
CA ARG A 36 -5.34 -20.36 -26.20
C ARG A 36 -5.62 -20.70 -24.72
N VAL A 37 -6.72 -20.21 -24.16
CA VAL A 37 -7.11 -20.50 -22.77
C VAL A 37 -7.46 -21.98 -22.60
N GLU A 38 -8.18 -22.57 -23.55
CA GLU A 38 -8.52 -24.00 -23.56
C GLU A 38 -7.25 -24.86 -23.55
N ILE A 39 -6.30 -24.57 -24.46
CA ILE A 39 -5.02 -25.28 -24.53
C ILE A 39 -4.24 -25.15 -23.21
N LEU A 40 -4.22 -23.96 -22.61
CA LEU A 40 -3.54 -23.74 -21.32
C LEU A 40 -4.23 -24.48 -20.18
N SER A 41 -5.56 -24.52 -20.18
CA SER A 41 -6.37 -25.27 -19.20
C SER A 41 -6.04 -26.75 -19.26
N VAL A 42 -6.08 -27.34 -20.47
CA VAL A 42 -5.76 -28.76 -20.69
C VAL A 42 -4.33 -29.07 -20.24
N ARG A 43 -3.34 -28.28 -20.70
CA ARG A 43 -1.93 -28.47 -20.30
C ARG A 43 -1.74 -28.37 -18.79
N THR A 44 -2.40 -27.41 -18.16
CA THR A 44 -2.33 -27.27 -16.70
C THR A 44 -2.96 -28.48 -16.02
N SER A 45 -4.11 -28.95 -16.49
CA SER A 45 -4.78 -30.14 -15.96
C SER A 45 -3.88 -31.38 -16.06
N THR A 46 -3.28 -31.64 -17.22
CA THR A 46 -2.37 -32.78 -17.42
C THR A 46 -1.12 -32.68 -16.54
N SER A 47 -0.51 -31.50 -16.43
CA SER A 47 0.61 -31.30 -15.50
C SER A 47 0.21 -31.53 -14.03
N ARG A 48 -1.06 -31.33 -13.67
CA ARG A 48 -1.56 -31.59 -12.30
C ARG A 48 -1.84 -33.06 -12.04
N THR A 49 -2.26 -33.82 -13.05
CA THR A 49 -2.46 -35.27 -12.92
C THR A 49 -1.13 -35.99 -12.80
N ASP A 50 -0.13 -35.52 -13.53
CA ASP A 50 1.20 -36.16 -13.61
C ASP A 50 2.14 -35.69 -12.49
N ALA A 51 1.71 -34.72 -11.67
CA ALA A 51 2.52 -34.15 -10.60
C ALA A 51 2.85 -35.16 -9.49
N THR A 52 4.09 -35.11 -9.04
CA THR A 52 4.59 -35.87 -7.89
C THR A 52 3.93 -35.41 -6.57
N PRO A 53 3.95 -36.24 -5.52
CA PRO A 53 3.48 -35.84 -4.19
C PRO A 53 4.18 -34.57 -3.66
N GLU A 54 5.48 -34.41 -3.89
CA GLU A 54 6.30 -33.27 -3.48
C GLU A 54 5.87 -31.98 -4.20
N GLU A 55 5.68 -32.02 -5.51
CA GLU A 55 5.16 -30.89 -6.31
C GLU A 55 3.74 -30.50 -5.90
N ARG A 56 2.90 -31.50 -5.55
CA ARG A 56 1.56 -31.23 -5.02
C ARG A 56 1.61 -30.55 -3.65
N ASN A 57 2.53 -30.95 -2.78
CA ASN A 57 2.69 -30.35 -1.46
C ASN A 57 3.25 -28.93 -1.52
N THR A 58 4.29 -28.68 -2.32
CA THR A 58 4.84 -27.32 -2.52
C THR A 58 3.79 -26.37 -3.11
N ARG A 59 2.98 -26.82 -4.07
CA ARG A 59 1.84 -26.04 -4.57
C ARG A 59 0.81 -25.76 -3.47
N ARG A 60 0.47 -26.76 -2.65
CA ARG A 60 -0.45 -26.58 -1.52
C ARG A 60 0.10 -25.59 -0.50
N GLU A 61 1.38 -25.69 -0.15
CA GLU A 61 2.04 -24.77 0.77
C GLU A 61 2.07 -23.35 0.24
N THR A 62 2.43 -23.15 -1.04
CA THR A 62 2.41 -21.83 -1.66
C THR A 62 1.01 -21.22 -1.70
N GLU A 63 -0.03 -22.03 -1.95
CA GLU A 63 -1.42 -21.61 -1.89
C GLU A 63 -1.84 -21.27 -0.44
N LEU A 64 -1.44 -22.07 0.55
CA LEU A 64 -1.68 -21.79 1.96
C LEU A 64 -0.94 -20.54 2.44
N LEU A 65 0.29 -20.28 1.98
CA LEU A 65 1.02 -19.05 2.26
C LEU A 65 0.32 -17.84 1.64
N TRP A 66 -0.16 -17.96 0.40
CA TRP A 66 -0.97 -16.92 -0.23
C TRP A 66 -2.28 -16.66 0.52
N GLN A 67 -3.00 -17.72 0.88
CA GLN A 67 -4.21 -17.59 1.68
C GLN A 67 -3.92 -17.06 3.07
N SER A 68 -2.82 -17.45 3.70
CA SER A 68 -2.35 -16.91 4.97
C SER A 68 -2.08 -15.42 4.86
N ARG A 69 -1.35 -14.95 3.84
CA ARG A 69 -1.15 -13.51 3.55
C ARG A 69 -2.46 -12.75 3.31
N LEU A 70 -3.51 -13.43 2.85
CA LEU A 70 -4.84 -12.84 2.68
C LEU A 70 -5.66 -12.86 3.99
N ARG A 71 -5.50 -13.90 4.82
CA ARG A 71 -6.23 -14.12 6.08
C ARG A 71 -5.59 -13.43 7.30
N THR A 72 -4.28 -13.17 7.27
CA THR A 72 -3.52 -12.49 8.34
C THR A 72 -3.65 -10.98 8.30
N LYS A 73 -4.46 -10.43 7.39
CA LYS A 73 -4.66 -8.99 7.30
C LYS A 73 -5.61 -8.54 8.41
N ILE A 74 -5.05 -7.78 9.34
CA ILE A 74 -5.73 -7.18 10.48
C ILE A 74 -6.94 -6.38 9.95
N ALA A 75 -8.11 -6.54 10.58
CA ALA A 75 -9.25 -5.70 10.25
C ALA A 75 -8.87 -4.23 10.52
N LEU A 76 -8.82 -3.39 9.48
CA LEU A 76 -8.38 -1.98 9.58
C LEU A 76 -9.32 -1.08 10.41
N LYS A 77 -10.42 -1.62 10.94
CA LYS A 77 -11.36 -0.83 11.74
C LYS A 77 -10.67 -0.37 13.02
N LYS A 78 -10.46 0.95 13.16
CA LYS A 78 -9.79 1.62 14.28
C LYS A 78 -8.28 1.37 14.43
N VAL A 79 -7.61 0.76 13.44
CA VAL A 79 -6.15 0.54 13.53
C VAL A 79 -5.34 1.83 13.58
N ALA A 80 -5.89 2.95 13.09
CA ALA A 80 -5.26 4.27 13.22
C ALA A 80 -5.04 4.68 14.69
N PHE A 81 -5.90 4.23 15.61
CA PHE A 81 -5.77 4.52 17.04
C PHE A 81 -4.87 3.53 17.78
N ASN A 82 -4.59 2.37 17.16
CA ASN A 82 -3.75 1.30 17.71
C ASN A 82 -2.68 0.94 16.68
N TYR A 83 -1.86 1.93 16.33
CA TYR A 83 -0.82 1.76 15.32
C TYR A 83 0.22 0.73 15.79
N ASN A 84 0.49 -0.27 14.96
CA ASN A 84 1.53 -1.26 15.19
C ASN A 84 2.64 -1.10 14.15
N LYS A 85 3.82 -0.60 14.58
CA LYS A 85 4.97 -0.35 13.70
C LYS A 85 5.52 -1.61 13.01
N ASP A 86 5.30 -2.79 13.58
CA ASP A 86 5.81 -4.06 13.05
C ASP A 86 4.93 -4.58 11.90
N TYR A 87 3.78 -3.95 11.65
CA TYR A 87 2.87 -4.33 10.57
C TYR A 87 3.06 -3.48 9.32
N ASP A 88 3.33 -4.14 8.17
CA ASP A 88 3.45 -3.46 6.89
C ASP A 88 2.07 -3.15 6.27
N TYR A 89 1.48 -2.03 6.71
CA TYR A 89 0.18 -1.54 6.23
C TYR A 89 0.15 -1.28 4.72
N LYS A 90 1.28 -1.03 4.06
CA LYS A 90 1.33 -0.76 2.61
C LYS A 90 0.92 -1.98 1.79
N THR A 91 1.08 -3.17 2.35
CA THR A 91 0.71 -4.43 1.68
C THR A 91 -0.77 -4.78 1.86
N HIS A 92 -1.51 -4.06 2.70
CA HIS A 92 -2.90 -4.38 3.01
C HIS A 92 -3.81 -4.12 1.79
N ARG A 93 -4.73 -5.05 1.50
CA ARG A 93 -5.57 -4.99 0.27
C ARG A 93 -6.40 -3.69 0.22
N ASP A 94 -6.93 -3.28 1.37
CA ASP A 94 -7.78 -2.09 1.46
C ASP A 94 -6.97 -0.78 1.62
N VAL A 95 -5.65 -0.85 1.80
CA VAL A 95 -4.77 0.33 1.83
C VAL A 95 -4.27 0.54 0.40
N VAL A 96 -5.09 1.21 -0.40
CA VAL A 96 -4.72 1.63 -1.76
C VAL A 96 -4.32 3.10 -1.73
N THR A 97 -3.04 3.37 -1.49
CA THR A 97 -2.46 4.70 -1.69
C THR A 97 -2.10 4.83 -3.16
N GLY A 98 -2.96 5.49 -3.93
CA GLY A 98 -2.72 5.76 -5.36
C GLY A 98 -1.59 6.79 -5.59
N PRO A 99 -1.18 7.03 -6.85
CA PRO A 99 -0.22 8.08 -7.14
C PRO A 99 -0.77 9.48 -6.82
N LEU A 100 0.14 10.39 -6.45
CA LEU A 100 -0.11 11.82 -6.38
C LEU A 100 -0.18 12.36 -7.81
N ALA A 101 -1.33 12.25 -8.44
CA ALA A 101 -1.50 12.53 -9.88
C ALA A 101 -2.35 13.76 -10.17
N ASN A 102 -3.06 14.30 -9.17
CA ASN A 102 -3.97 15.42 -9.37
C ASN A 102 -3.32 16.70 -8.87
N LEU A 103 -3.41 17.80 -9.62
CA LEU A 103 -3.04 19.10 -9.09
C LEU A 103 -4.13 19.62 -8.15
N SER A 104 -3.76 20.21 -7.03
CA SER A 104 -4.70 20.92 -6.17
C SER A 104 -5.14 22.24 -6.80
N PHE A 105 -6.36 22.69 -6.50
CA PHE A 105 -6.86 23.99 -6.94
C PHE A 105 -6.30 25.14 -6.09
N HIS A 106 -6.02 24.89 -4.80
CA HIS A 106 -5.61 25.94 -3.86
C HIS A 106 -4.08 26.14 -3.78
N CYS A 107 -3.29 25.22 -4.31
CA CYS A 107 -1.83 25.22 -4.24
C CYS A 107 -1.21 24.41 -5.38
N PRO A 108 0.01 24.72 -5.82
CA PRO A 108 0.74 23.94 -6.83
C PRO A 108 1.32 22.63 -6.25
N ALA A 109 0.54 21.91 -5.45
CA ALA A 109 0.90 20.61 -4.89
C ALA A 109 0.11 19.50 -5.61
N LEU A 110 0.76 18.34 -5.76
CA LEU A 110 0.08 17.12 -6.19
C LEU A 110 -0.69 16.53 -5.00
N LYS A 111 -1.91 16.06 -5.27
CA LYS A 111 -2.84 15.47 -4.31
C LYS A 111 -3.27 14.08 -4.74
N PHE A 112 -3.75 13.29 -3.78
CA PHE A 112 -4.37 12.00 -4.10
C PHE A 112 -5.75 12.19 -4.75
N GLN A 113 -6.17 11.23 -5.56
CA GLN A 113 -7.45 11.30 -6.28
C GLN A 113 -8.66 11.43 -5.34
N LYS A 114 -8.58 10.84 -4.14
CA LYS A 114 -9.64 10.83 -3.12
C LYS A 114 -9.33 11.74 -1.92
N GLU A 115 -8.38 12.66 -2.07
CA GLU A 115 -8.04 13.59 -1.00
C GLU A 115 -9.15 14.61 -0.78
N THR A 116 -9.49 14.86 0.49
CA THR A 116 -10.51 15.85 0.86
C THR A 116 -10.05 17.25 0.44
N PRO A 117 -10.90 18.09 -0.18
CA PRO A 117 -10.51 19.39 -0.72
C PRO A 117 -9.86 20.38 0.28
N SER A 118 -10.03 20.16 1.59
CA SER A 118 -9.63 21.09 2.65
C SER A 118 -8.20 20.92 3.17
N LEU A 119 -7.40 20.01 2.62
CA LEU A 119 -6.06 19.71 3.17
C LEU A 119 -4.89 20.33 2.40
N CYS A 120 -5.14 21.16 1.39
CA CYS A 120 -4.07 21.73 0.57
C CYS A 120 -3.42 22.95 1.23
N CYS A 121 -2.09 22.97 1.15
CA CYS A 121 -1.20 23.93 1.76
C CYS A 121 -1.08 25.21 0.90
N TYR A 122 -1.54 26.37 1.40
CA TYR A 122 -1.14 27.64 0.80
C TYR A 122 0.21 28.08 1.43
N ASN A 123 1.25 28.29 0.62
CA ASN A 123 2.61 28.63 1.09
C ASN A 123 3.18 27.69 2.17
N GLY A 124 2.94 26.38 2.05
CA GLY A 124 3.41 25.39 3.02
C GLY A 124 2.55 25.24 4.28
N ASN A 125 1.49 26.03 4.44
CA ASN A 125 0.62 25.98 5.62
C ASN A 125 -0.77 25.39 5.29
N VAL A 126 -1.20 24.40 6.07
CA VAL A 126 -2.55 23.83 5.98
C VAL A 126 -3.56 24.86 6.49
N ASN A 127 -4.48 25.28 5.62
CA ASN A 127 -5.53 26.23 5.98
C ASN A 127 -6.69 25.48 6.67
N LEU A 128 -6.53 25.23 7.98
CA LEU A 128 -7.56 24.59 8.78
C LEU A 128 -8.71 25.59 9.03
N PRO A 129 -9.99 25.15 8.93
CA PRO A 129 -11.09 25.93 9.47
C PRO A 129 -10.77 26.33 10.92
N PRO A 130 -11.19 27.53 11.37
CA PRO A 130 -11.02 27.92 12.76
C PRO A 130 -11.55 26.80 13.66
N LEU A 131 -10.67 26.25 14.51
CA LEU A 131 -11.08 25.25 15.48
C LEU A 131 -12.11 25.91 16.39
N THR A 132 -13.30 25.30 16.50
CA THR A 132 -14.33 25.77 17.43
C THR A 132 -13.73 25.84 18.82
N GLU A 133 -14.08 26.88 19.59
CA GLU A 133 -13.62 27.03 20.97
C GLU A 133 -13.81 25.70 21.72
N THR A 134 -12.74 25.25 22.37
CA THR A 134 -12.75 24.00 23.12
C THR A 134 -13.91 24.06 24.13
N PRO A 135 -14.84 23.10 24.09
CA PRO A 135 -16.02 23.15 24.96
C PRO A 135 -15.59 23.07 26.44
N GLU A 136 -16.19 23.88 27.30
CA GLU A 136 -16.13 23.64 28.75
C GLU A 136 -16.79 22.27 29.02
N PRO A 137 -16.13 21.35 29.76
CA PRO A 137 -15.13 21.58 30.82
C PRO A 137 -13.66 21.39 30.41
N PHE A 138 -13.36 21.13 29.14
CA PHE A 138 -11.99 20.77 28.70
C PHE A 138 -11.00 21.92 28.84
N LEU A 139 -11.47 23.17 28.73
CA LEU A 139 -10.68 24.39 28.94
C LEU A 139 -9.95 24.39 30.30
N ILE A 140 -10.62 23.94 31.37
CA ILE A 140 -10.06 23.92 32.72
C ILE A 140 -8.83 23.00 32.78
N TYR A 141 -8.89 21.85 32.08
CA TYR A 141 -7.81 20.86 32.06
C TYR A 141 -6.61 21.31 31.24
N ILE A 142 -6.80 22.08 30.17
CA ILE A 142 -5.70 22.60 29.35
C ILE A 142 -5.13 23.94 29.86
N ALA A 143 -5.85 24.66 30.72
CA ALA A 143 -5.45 25.98 31.23
C ALA A 143 -4.30 25.94 32.27
N GLY A 144 -4.02 24.79 32.89
CA GLY A 144 -2.98 24.64 33.91
C GLY A 144 -3.32 25.23 35.29
N ALA A 145 -4.57 25.68 35.50
CA ALA A 145 -4.95 26.49 36.65
C ALA A 145 -5.20 25.66 37.93
N THR A 146 -5.68 24.42 37.81
CA THR A 146 -5.98 23.53 38.94
C THR A 146 -4.93 22.42 39.08
N GLY A 147 -4.87 21.76 40.25
CA GLY A 147 -4.01 20.59 40.45
C GLY A 147 -4.30 19.45 39.47
N GLU A 148 -5.58 19.23 39.17
CA GLU A 148 -6.01 18.24 38.17
C GLU A 148 -5.59 18.62 36.74
N SER A 149 -5.61 19.90 36.41
CA SER A 149 -5.13 20.40 35.12
C SER A 149 -3.63 20.20 34.94
N LYS A 150 -2.83 20.45 35.99
CA LYS A 150 -1.39 20.17 35.96
C LYS A 150 -1.11 18.69 35.78
N HIS A 151 -1.80 17.82 36.54
CA HIS A 151 -1.68 16.38 36.40
C HIS A 151 -2.08 15.90 34.99
N PHE A 152 -3.17 16.43 34.44
CA PHE A 152 -3.61 16.14 33.07
C PHE A 152 -2.56 16.55 32.04
N LEU A 153 -1.96 17.73 32.19
CA LEU A 153 -0.91 18.21 31.29
C LEU A 153 0.36 17.37 31.43
N ASP A 154 0.83 17.09 32.63
CA ASP A 154 2.03 16.27 32.86
C ASP A 154 1.88 14.85 32.28
N THR A 155 0.69 14.25 32.41
CA THR A 155 0.38 12.92 31.85
C THR A 155 0.35 12.93 30.31
N ASN A 156 -0.01 14.06 29.68
CA ASN A 156 -0.13 14.19 28.23
C ASN A 156 1.05 14.94 27.57
N LEU A 157 2.00 15.49 28.34
CA LEU A 157 3.12 16.30 27.84
C LEU A 157 4.20 15.44 27.15
N GLU A 158 4.28 14.14 27.42
CA GLU A 158 5.17 13.23 26.67
C GLU A 158 4.83 13.22 25.17
N ILE A 159 3.56 13.46 24.80
CA ILE A 159 3.12 13.54 23.40
C ILE A 159 3.60 14.84 22.72
N LYS A 160 3.82 15.92 23.48
CA LYS A 160 4.19 17.25 22.95
C LYS A 160 5.64 17.35 22.46
N LEU A 161 6.56 16.54 23.00
CA LEU A 161 7.98 16.59 22.64
C LEU A 161 8.33 15.78 21.37
N GLU A 162 7.47 14.85 20.95
CA GLU A 162 7.65 14.11 19.68
C GLU A 162 6.98 14.82 18.49
N LEU A 163 5.82 15.46 18.68
CA LEU A 163 5.09 16.12 17.58
C LEU A 163 5.73 17.42 17.07
N SER A 164 6.65 18.04 17.81
CA SER A 164 7.25 19.31 17.41
C SER A 164 8.47 19.18 16.48
N LYS A 165 8.94 17.95 16.20
CA LYS A 165 10.19 17.73 15.44
C LYS A 165 9.98 17.33 13.98
N ASP A 166 8.79 16.84 13.61
CA ASP A 166 8.65 16.07 12.37
C ASP A 166 7.72 16.68 11.30
N ILE A 167 7.38 17.97 11.39
CA ILE A 167 6.69 18.67 10.28
C ILE A 167 7.62 19.74 9.72
N VAL A 168 8.63 19.28 8.99
CA VAL A 168 9.40 20.11 8.05
C VAL A 168 9.04 19.62 6.65
N CYS A 169 8.13 20.31 5.99
CA CYS A 169 7.97 20.19 4.55
C CYS A 169 9.18 20.88 3.92
N SER A 170 10.07 20.11 3.29
CA SER A 170 11.19 20.67 2.51
C SER A 170 10.67 21.18 1.16
N ASP A 171 11.31 22.25 0.66
CA ASP A 171 11.01 22.96 -0.60
C ASP A 171 11.03 22.07 -1.86
#